data_AF-A0A804ISI5-F1
#
_entry.id   AF-A0A804ISI5-F1
#
_cell.length_a   1.000
_cell.length_b   1.000
_cell.length_c   1.000
_cell.angle_alpha   90.00
_cell.angle_beta   90.00
_cell.angle_gamma   90.00
#
_symmetry.space_group_name_H-M   'P 1'
#
loop_
_entity.id
_entity.type
_entity.pdbx_description
1 polymer ?
#
loop_
_entity_poly.entity_id
_entity_poly.type
_entity_poly.pdbx_seq_one_letter_code
_entity_poly.pdbx_strand_id
1 'polypeptide(L)'
;LQGYIDFESQPWPKISRGAKNLIRKMLTKDPKRRITAAQALEDPWLKEAGEASDKPIDSAVLTRMKQFRAMNKLKKLALKVIATNLSEEDLKGLQHTFNNIDTDKSGTITLEELKTGLRRLGSKLTEDEIKQLMDAADVDKNGTIDYLEFITATMHRHKLEKEEHLLKAFEYFDKDHSGYITRDELKHAMSQYGMGDEATINEVLDDVDTDKDGRISYEEFVAMMRKGHT
;
A
#
# COMPACT_ATOMS: atom_id res chain seq x y z
N LEU A 1 -4.10 -18.67 -3.78
CA LEU A 1 -2.74 -18.55 -3.19
C LEU A 1 -2.51 -19.69 -2.17
N GLN A 2 -1.69 -20.67 -2.51
CA GLN A 2 -1.22 -21.68 -1.54
C GLN A 2 -0.24 -20.98 -0.61
N GLY A 3 -0.52 -20.96 0.70
CA GLY A 3 0.30 -20.30 1.74
C GLY A 3 1.61 -21.03 2.03
N TYR A 4 2.37 -21.36 0.98
CA TYR A 4 3.70 -21.95 1.09
C TYR A 4 4.69 -20.83 1.41
N ILE A 5 5.43 -21.00 2.50
CA ILE A 5 6.49 -20.07 2.88
C ILE A 5 7.81 -20.69 2.45
N ASP A 6 8.46 -20.08 1.48
CA ASP A 6 9.78 -20.49 1.02
C ASP A 6 10.85 -20.05 2.03
N PHE A 7 11.54 -21.02 2.62
CA PHE A 7 12.67 -20.83 3.54
C PHE A 7 13.99 -21.37 2.97
N GLU A 8 14.00 -21.68 1.67
CA GLU A 8 15.12 -22.30 0.94
C GLU A 8 15.84 -21.29 0.04
N SER A 9 15.12 -20.36 -0.58
CA SER A 9 15.74 -19.29 -1.37
C SER A 9 16.54 -18.31 -0.51
N GLN A 10 17.55 -17.66 -1.09
CA GLN A 10 18.29 -16.60 -0.39
C GLN A 10 17.31 -15.47 0.02
N PRO A 11 17.44 -14.90 1.24
CA PRO A 11 18.54 -15.05 2.19
C PRO A 11 18.34 -16.17 3.24
N TRP A 12 17.25 -16.93 3.17
CA TRP A 12 16.81 -17.82 4.24
C TRP A 12 17.82 -18.88 4.69
N PRO A 13 18.69 -19.48 3.85
CA PRO A 13 19.71 -20.41 4.31
C PRO A 13 20.65 -19.84 5.39
N LYS A 14 20.82 -18.51 5.45
CA LYS A 14 21.68 -17.83 6.43
C LYS A 14 20.97 -17.46 7.74
N ILE A 15 19.64 -17.61 7.79
CA ILE A 15 18.79 -17.20 8.92
C ILE A 15 18.64 -18.37 9.91
N SER A 16 18.68 -18.06 11.22
CA SER A 16 18.62 -19.07 12.27
C SER A 16 17.32 -19.88 12.24
N ARG A 17 17.39 -21.13 12.70
CA ARG A 17 16.23 -22.02 12.76
C ARG A 17 15.15 -21.50 13.70
N GLY A 18 15.54 -20.84 14.80
CA GLY A 18 14.63 -20.16 15.73
C GLY A 18 13.77 -19.11 15.04
N ALA A 19 14.39 -18.20 14.26
CA ALA A 19 13.67 -17.17 13.49
C ALA A 19 12.67 -17.79 12.50
N LYS A 20 13.09 -18.80 11.73
CA LYS A 20 12.20 -19.51 10.78
C LYS A 20 11.01 -20.16 11.49
N ASN A 21 11.23 -20.73 12.67
CA ASN A 21 10.17 -21.35 13.46
C ASN A 21 9.15 -20.34 13.96
N LEU A 22 9.60 -19.20 14.47
CA LEU A 22 8.71 -18.11 14.88
C LEU A 22 7.87 -17.61 13.70
N ILE A 23 8.50 -17.35 12.55
CA ILE A 23 7.81 -16.88 11.35
C ILE A 23 6.74 -17.89 10.88
N ARG A 24 7.02 -19.19 10.93
CA ARG A 24 5.98 -20.21 10.64
C ARG A 24 4.79 -20.12 11.58
N LYS A 25 5.02 -19.92 12.88
CA LYS A 25 3.94 -19.77 13.86
C LYS A 25 3.12 -18.51 13.59
N MET A 26 3.77 -17.39 13.29
CA MET A 26 3.13 -16.10 12.98
C MET A 26 2.35 -16.13 11.65
N LEU A 27 2.85 -16.86 10.66
CA LEU A 27 2.22 -17.00 9.34
C LEU A 27 1.34 -18.27 9.23
N THR A 28 0.93 -18.85 10.36
CA THR A 28 0.00 -19.99 10.36
C THR A 28 -1.29 -19.60 9.63
N LYS A 29 -1.64 -20.40 8.61
CA LYS A 29 -2.79 -20.13 7.73
C LYS A 29 -4.12 -20.09 8.50
N ASP A 30 -4.27 -20.98 9.48
CA ASP A 30 -5.43 -21.02 10.37
C ASP A 30 -5.30 -19.92 11.45
N PRO A 31 -6.19 -18.90 11.46
CA PRO A 31 -6.14 -17.81 12.42
C PRO A 31 -6.30 -18.27 13.87
N LYS A 32 -7.02 -19.37 14.13
CA LYS A 32 -7.23 -19.89 15.49
C LYS A 32 -5.98 -20.58 16.05
N ARG A 33 -5.08 -21.03 15.16
CA ARG A 33 -3.82 -21.70 15.51
C ARG A 33 -2.61 -20.77 15.40
N ARG A 34 -2.80 -19.59 14.81
CA ARG A 34 -1.80 -18.54 14.72
C ARG A 34 -1.53 -18.00 16.11
N ILE A 35 -0.26 -17.87 16.44
CA ILE A 35 0.14 -17.32 17.74
C ILE A 35 -0.27 -15.85 17.84
N THR A 36 -0.61 -15.42 19.06
CA THR A 36 -0.87 -14.01 19.35
C THR A 36 0.44 -13.23 19.47
N ALA A 37 0.37 -11.89 19.41
CA ALA A 37 1.53 -11.03 19.63
C ALA A 37 2.18 -11.28 21.01
N ALA A 38 1.38 -11.49 22.05
CA ALA A 38 1.87 -11.83 23.38
C ALA A 38 2.60 -13.18 23.40
N GLN A 39 2.09 -14.20 22.70
CA GLN A 39 2.75 -15.50 22.59
C GLN A 39 4.03 -15.45 21.74
N ALA A 40 4.09 -14.54 20.75
CA ALA A 40 5.29 -14.32 19.95
C ALA A 40 6.41 -13.68 20.78
N LEU A 41 6.08 -12.72 21.65
CA LEU A 41 7.04 -12.09 22.57
C LEU A 41 7.65 -13.10 23.55
N GLU A 42 6.88 -14.14 23.90
CA GLU A 42 7.35 -15.23 24.76
C GLU A 42 8.18 -16.30 24.03
N ASP A 43 8.34 -16.20 22.70
CA ASP A 43 9.09 -17.19 21.93
C ASP A 43 10.59 -17.15 22.30
N PRO A 44 11.26 -18.32 22.44
CA PRO A 44 12.68 -18.39 22.79
C PRO A 44 13.60 -17.60 21.85
N TRP A 45 13.18 -17.33 20.61
CA TRP A 45 13.95 -16.48 19.71
C TRP A 45 13.89 -14.99 20.07
N LEU A 46 12.79 -14.50 20.67
CA LEU A 46 12.53 -13.08 20.97
C LEU A 46 12.91 -12.65 22.40
N LYS A 47 12.97 -13.59 23.36
CA LYS A 47 13.33 -13.29 24.76
C LYS A 47 14.77 -12.77 24.87
N GLU A 48 15.06 -11.93 25.87
CA GLU A 48 16.35 -11.25 26.14
C GLU A 48 17.60 -12.18 26.24
N ALA A 49 17.42 -13.50 26.30
CA ALA A 49 18.50 -14.50 26.28
C ALA A 49 18.41 -15.47 25.08
N GLY A 50 17.65 -15.10 24.05
CA GLY A 50 17.35 -15.93 22.88
C GLY A 50 18.45 -15.99 21.83
N GLU A 51 18.34 -16.94 20.89
CA GLU A 51 19.24 -17.08 19.74
C GLU A 51 19.03 -16.00 18.64
N ALA A 52 18.41 -14.87 18.98
CA ALA A 52 18.34 -13.74 18.08
C ALA A 52 19.76 -13.22 17.85
N SER A 53 20.13 -13.12 16.59
CA SER A 53 21.43 -12.59 16.20
C SER A 53 21.45 -11.09 16.46
N ASP A 54 22.39 -10.60 17.27
CA ASP A 54 22.66 -9.15 17.47
C ASP A 54 23.22 -8.47 16.22
N LYS A 55 23.43 -9.22 15.14
CA LYS A 55 23.79 -8.62 13.85
C LYS A 55 22.69 -7.65 13.42
N PRO A 56 23.04 -6.42 13.04
CA PRO A 56 22.07 -5.45 12.55
C PRO A 56 21.30 -6.03 11.37
N ILE A 57 20.04 -5.63 11.24
CA ILE A 57 19.15 -6.00 10.13
C ILE A 57 19.92 -5.80 8.82
N ASP A 58 19.96 -6.85 8.00
CA ASP A 58 20.68 -6.85 6.73
C ASP A 58 20.25 -5.63 5.88
N SER A 59 21.22 -4.93 5.31
CA SER A 59 20.96 -3.72 4.53
C SER A 59 19.99 -3.98 3.38
N ALA A 60 19.99 -5.19 2.80
CA ALA A 60 19.04 -5.55 1.74
C ALA A 60 17.59 -5.61 2.24
N VAL A 61 17.35 -5.98 3.50
CA VAL A 61 15.99 -5.98 4.09
C VAL A 61 15.53 -4.53 4.32
N LEU A 62 16.42 -3.68 4.85
CA LEU A 62 16.14 -2.26 5.01
C LEU A 62 15.87 -1.57 3.67
N THR A 63 16.65 -1.89 2.63
CA THR A 63 16.43 -1.41 1.25
C THR A 63 15.07 -1.85 0.72
N ARG A 64 14.68 -3.12 0.89
CA ARG A 64 13.36 -3.61 0.45
C ARG A 64 12.21 -2.94 1.20
N MET A 65 12.34 -2.71 2.51
CA MET A 65 11.32 -2.02 3.31
C MET A 65 11.15 -0.56 2.87
N LYS A 66 12.26 0.10 2.53
CA LYS A 66 12.29 1.46 1.97
C LYS A 66 11.62 1.51 0.60
N GLN A 67 12.05 0.66 -0.33
CA GLN A 67 11.47 0.52 -1.68
C GLN A 67 9.96 0.26 -1.64
N PHE A 68 9.49 -0.64 -0.77
CA PHE A 68 8.06 -0.91 -0.61
C PHE A 68 7.26 0.33 -0.18
N ARG A 69 7.80 1.12 0.77
CA ARG A 69 7.16 2.37 1.21
C ARG A 69 7.11 3.40 0.08
N ALA A 70 8.19 3.54 -0.69
CA ALA A 70 8.29 4.50 -1.78
C ALA A 70 7.36 4.15 -2.96
N MET A 71 7.34 2.88 -3.39
CA MET A 71 6.42 2.39 -4.42
C MET A 71 4.95 2.64 -4.04
N ASN A 72 4.59 2.40 -2.78
CA ASN A 72 3.25 2.68 -2.28
C ASN A 72 2.90 4.17 -2.35
N LYS A 73 3.86 5.08 -2.18
CA LYS A 73 3.64 6.52 -2.30
C LYS A 73 3.37 6.95 -3.75
N LEU A 74 4.20 6.54 -4.71
CA LEU A 74 3.99 6.89 -6.13
C LEU A 74 2.65 6.31 -6.61
N LYS A 75 2.37 5.05 -6.28
CA LYS A 75 1.11 4.39 -6.63
C LYS A 75 -0.10 5.08 -6.01
N LYS A 76 -0.04 5.45 -4.72
CA LYS A 76 -1.10 6.23 -4.06
C LYS A 76 -1.33 7.56 -4.79
N LEU A 77 -0.26 8.26 -5.17
CA LEU A 77 -0.39 9.53 -5.88
C LEU A 77 -0.98 9.36 -7.29
N ALA A 78 -0.56 8.34 -8.04
CA ALA A 78 -1.15 8.03 -9.34
C ALA A 78 -2.64 7.70 -9.23
N LEU A 79 -3.04 6.88 -8.25
CA LEU A 79 -4.45 6.57 -7.97
C LEU A 79 -5.25 7.81 -7.59
N LYS A 80 -4.65 8.75 -6.83
CA LYS A 80 -5.25 10.04 -6.52
C LYS A 80 -5.53 10.84 -7.78
N VAL A 81 -4.56 10.93 -8.68
CA VAL A 81 -4.70 11.67 -9.93
C VAL A 81 -5.80 11.06 -10.80
N ILE A 82 -5.85 9.72 -10.89
CA ILE A 82 -6.91 8.99 -11.58
C ILE A 82 -8.27 9.33 -10.98
N ALA A 83 -8.39 9.25 -9.66
CA ALA A 83 -9.59 9.60 -8.93
C ALA A 83 -10.04 11.04 -9.24
N THR A 84 -9.13 12.02 -9.16
CA THR A 84 -9.44 13.44 -9.42
C THR A 84 -9.78 13.76 -10.87
N ASN A 85 -9.35 12.92 -11.82
CA ASN A 85 -9.63 13.07 -13.24
C ASN A 85 -10.86 12.28 -13.73
N LEU A 86 -11.57 11.60 -12.83
CA LEU A 86 -12.91 11.08 -13.10
C LEU A 86 -13.92 12.21 -13.22
N SER A 87 -15.09 11.91 -13.79
CA SER A 87 -16.17 12.88 -13.94
C SER A 87 -16.49 13.57 -12.60
N GLU A 88 -16.71 14.90 -12.64
CA GLU A 88 -17.08 15.67 -11.45
C GLU A 88 -18.30 15.10 -10.73
N GLU A 89 -19.20 14.43 -11.46
CA GLU A 89 -20.39 13.78 -10.91
C GLU A 89 -20.06 12.54 -10.07
N ASP A 90 -19.17 11.66 -10.56
CA ASP A 90 -18.69 10.49 -9.80
C ASP A 90 -17.96 10.94 -8.52
N LEU A 91 -17.16 12.01 -8.60
CA LEU A 91 -16.42 12.57 -7.47
C LEU A 91 -17.32 13.28 -6.45
N LYS A 92 -18.31 14.08 -6.90
CA LYS A 92 -19.29 14.73 -6.00
C LYS A 92 -20.09 13.70 -5.23
N GLY A 93 -20.47 12.59 -5.88
CA GLY A 93 -21.12 11.45 -5.23
C GLY A 93 -20.25 10.84 -4.14
N LEU A 94 -19.01 10.47 -4.48
CA LEU A 94 -18.06 9.87 -3.54
C LEU A 94 -17.68 10.81 -2.38
N GLN A 95 -17.49 12.10 -2.66
CA GLN A 95 -17.22 13.11 -1.64
C GLN A 95 -18.42 13.28 -0.70
N HIS A 96 -19.64 13.29 -1.24
CA HIS A 96 -20.84 13.34 -0.41
C HIS A 96 -20.97 12.09 0.46
N THR A 97 -20.69 10.91 -0.09
CA THR A 97 -20.69 9.66 0.69
C THR A 97 -19.60 9.67 1.76
N PHE A 98 -18.38 10.12 1.46
CA PHE A 98 -17.29 10.23 2.43
C PHE A 98 -17.69 11.15 3.59
N ASN A 99 -18.11 12.38 3.29
CA ASN A 99 -18.53 13.38 4.29
C ASN A 99 -19.76 12.94 5.10
N ASN A 100 -20.57 12.04 4.55
CA ASN A 100 -21.70 11.46 5.24
C ASN A 100 -21.25 10.42 6.27
N ILE A 101 -20.17 9.68 5.99
CA ILE A 101 -19.62 8.65 6.86
C ILE A 101 -18.69 9.28 7.91
N ASP A 102 -17.83 10.22 7.52
CA ASP A 102 -16.99 11.05 8.38
C ASP A 102 -17.85 12.06 9.16
N THR A 103 -18.39 11.61 10.29
CA THR A 103 -19.37 12.38 11.07
C THR A 103 -18.74 13.49 11.88
N ASP A 104 -17.49 13.29 12.30
CA ASP A 104 -16.74 14.28 13.08
C ASP A 104 -15.96 15.28 12.21
N LYS A 105 -15.91 15.04 10.89
CA LYS A 105 -15.18 15.84 9.91
C LYS A 105 -13.69 15.90 10.19
N SER A 106 -13.14 14.81 10.72
CA SER A 106 -11.70 14.65 10.94
C SER A 106 -10.92 14.54 9.64
N GLY A 107 -11.59 14.26 8.52
CA GLY A 107 -10.96 13.99 7.23
C GLY A 107 -10.48 12.55 7.08
N THR A 108 -10.82 11.67 8.03
CA THR A 108 -10.52 10.25 8.03
C THR A 108 -11.71 9.47 8.56
N ILE A 109 -11.99 8.29 8.03
CA ILE A 109 -13.09 7.43 8.48
C ILE A 109 -12.53 6.37 9.43
N THR A 110 -13.02 6.36 10.67
CA THR A 110 -12.72 5.30 11.63
C THR A 110 -13.57 4.04 11.39
N LEU A 111 -13.19 2.89 11.98
CA LEU A 111 -14.00 1.65 11.89
C LEU A 111 -15.44 1.86 12.38
N GLU A 112 -15.64 2.61 13.46
CA GLU A 112 -16.97 2.88 14.02
C GLU A 112 -17.80 3.81 13.11
N GLU A 113 -17.16 4.79 12.48
CA GLU A 113 -17.82 5.65 11.50
C GLU A 113 -18.19 4.89 10.23
N LEU A 114 -17.28 4.04 9.72
CA LEU A 114 -17.55 3.18 8.58
C LEU A 114 -18.75 2.28 8.85
N LYS A 115 -18.79 1.64 10.02
CA LYS A 115 -19.89 0.80 10.46
C LYS A 115 -21.21 1.55 10.56
N THR A 116 -21.19 2.71 11.21
CA THR A 116 -22.40 3.53 11.40
C THR A 116 -22.91 4.07 10.07
N GLY A 117 -21.99 4.57 9.23
CA GLY A 117 -22.27 5.08 7.90
C GLY A 117 -22.86 4.02 6.97
N LEU A 118 -22.26 2.83 6.90
CA LEU A 118 -22.77 1.72 6.07
C LEU A 118 -24.14 1.23 6.54
N ARG A 119 -24.38 1.14 7.85
CA ARG A 119 -25.71 0.80 8.39
C ARG A 119 -26.76 1.86 8.02
N ARG A 120 -26.41 3.15 8.09
CA ARG A 120 -27.30 4.25 7.71
C ARG A 120 -27.63 4.25 6.21
N LEU A 121 -26.70 3.79 5.38
CA LEU A 121 -26.90 3.58 3.95
C LEU A 121 -27.67 2.28 3.63
N GLY A 122 -28.17 1.57 4.64
CA GLY A 122 -29.02 0.39 4.47
C GLY A 122 -28.25 -0.93 4.26
N SER A 123 -26.94 -0.93 4.47
CA SER A 123 -26.12 -2.14 4.35
C SER A 123 -26.40 -3.11 5.51
N LYS A 124 -26.42 -4.42 5.18
CA LYS A 124 -26.60 -5.52 6.15
C LYS A 124 -25.31 -6.28 6.42
N LEU A 125 -24.16 -5.69 6.10
CA LEU A 125 -22.86 -6.30 6.34
C LEU A 125 -22.65 -6.55 7.83
N THR A 126 -22.04 -7.69 8.11
CA THR A 126 -21.61 -8.09 9.44
C THR A 126 -20.37 -7.30 9.88
N GLU A 127 -20.10 -7.28 11.18
CA GLU A 127 -18.91 -6.62 11.74
C GLU A 127 -17.62 -7.17 11.13
N ASP A 128 -17.55 -8.48 10.89
CA ASP A 128 -16.39 -9.12 10.28
C ASP A 128 -16.19 -8.67 8.82
N GLU A 129 -17.27 -8.51 8.05
CA GLU A 129 -17.20 -7.99 6.69
C GLU A 129 -16.79 -6.52 6.65
N ILE A 130 -17.28 -5.69 7.57
CA ILE A 130 -16.88 -4.28 7.68
C ILE A 130 -15.41 -4.18 8.06
N LYS A 131 -14.94 -5.04 8.98
CA LYS A 131 -13.53 -5.11 9.33
C LYS A 131 -12.66 -5.55 8.16
N GLN A 132 -13.11 -6.50 7.35
CA GLN A 132 -12.42 -6.88 6.12
C GLN A 132 -12.36 -5.75 5.10
N LEU A 133 -13.42 -4.95 4.97
CA LEU A 133 -13.41 -3.75 4.12
C LEU A 133 -12.44 -2.70 4.65
N MET A 134 -12.40 -2.51 5.97
CA MET A 134 -11.43 -1.63 6.62
C MET A 134 -10.00 -2.08 6.32
N ASP A 135 -9.69 -3.35 6.59
CA ASP A 135 -8.36 -3.94 6.37
C ASP A 135 -7.92 -3.90 4.90
N ALA A 136 -8.88 -3.89 3.96
CA ALA A 136 -8.62 -3.81 2.53
C ALA A 136 -8.44 -2.37 2.04
N ALA A 137 -9.13 -1.40 2.65
CA ALA A 137 -9.09 0.01 2.26
C ALA A 137 -7.95 0.78 2.95
N ASP A 138 -7.63 0.44 4.20
CA ASP A 138 -6.54 1.04 4.99
C ASP A 138 -5.18 0.50 4.50
N VAL A 139 -4.63 1.17 3.49
CA VAL A 139 -3.39 0.74 2.82
C VAL A 139 -2.17 0.99 3.70
N ASP A 140 -2.15 2.08 4.46
CA ASP A 140 -1.03 2.41 5.34
C ASP A 140 -1.11 1.79 6.75
N LYS A 141 -2.24 1.15 7.08
CA LYS A 141 -2.51 0.44 8.34
C LYS A 141 -2.50 1.37 9.55
N ASN A 142 -2.92 2.62 9.37
CA ASN A 142 -3.01 3.59 10.46
C ASN A 142 -4.29 3.41 11.30
N GLY A 143 -5.22 2.54 10.89
CA GLY A 143 -6.48 2.26 11.57
C GLY A 143 -7.63 3.20 11.19
N THR A 144 -7.43 4.06 10.19
CA THR A 144 -8.44 4.94 9.60
C THR A 144 -8.37 4.87 8.06
N ILE A 145 -9.43 5.30 7.37
CA ILE A 145 -9.46 5.39 5.92
C ILE A 145 -9.45 6.86 5.55
N ASP A 146 -8.39 7.34 4.92
CA ASP A 146 -8.36 8.72 4.42
C ASP A 146 -9.24 8.87 3.15
N TYR A 147 -9.51 10.11 2.74
CA TYR A 147 -10.34 10.37 1.55
C TYR A 147 -9.83 9.69 0.28
N LEU A 148 -8.51 9.60 0.11
CA LEU A 148 -7.89 8.96 -1.04
C LEU A 148 -8.07 7.44 -0.98
N GLU A 149 -7.87 6.83 0.17
CA GLU A 149 -8.09 5.42 0.41
C GLU A 149 -9.56 5.04 0.21
N PHE A 150 -10.49 5.86 0.67
CA PHE A 150 -11.92 5.68 0.43
C PHE A 150 -12.26 5.71 -1.06
N ILE A 151 -11.78 6.70 -1.81
CA ILE A 151 -12.03 6.75 -3.25
C ILE A 151 -11.42 5.53 -3.94
N THR A 152 -10.17 5.20 -3.61
CA THR A 152 -9.47 4.06 -4.21
C THR A 152 -10.20 2.74 -3.95
N ALA A 153 -10.72 2.54 -2.74
CA ALA A 153 -11.44 1.33 -2.35
C ALA A 153 -12.86 1.23 -2.95
N THR A 154 -13.51 2.37 -3.17
CA THR A 154 -14.88 2.44 -3.72
C THR A 154 -14.92 2.54 -5.24
N MET A 155 -13.79 2.92 -5.86
CA MET A 155 -13.64 2.92 -7.30
C MET A 155 -13.63 1.50 -7.85
N HIS A 156 -14.48 1.25 -8.84
CA HIS A 156 -14.45 -0.04 -9.52
C HIS A 156 -13.10 -0.25 -10.21
N ARG A 157 -12.49 -1.43 -9.98
CA ARG A 157 -11.20 -1.82 -10.53
C ARG A 157 -11.09 -1.65 -12.06
N HIS A 158 -12.18 -1.89 -12.79
CA HIS A 158 -12.23 -1.67 -14.24
C HIS A 158 -12.09 -0.19 -14.63
N LYS A 159 -12.50 0.76 -13.78
CA LYS A 159 -12.25 2.20 -13.99
C LYS A 159 -10.80 2.56 -13.67
N LEU A 160 -10.16 1.94 -12.68
CA LEU A 160 -8.75 2.22 -12.34
C LEU A 160 -7.75 1.69 -13.37
N GLU A 161 -8.03 0.52 -13.95
CA GLU A 161 -7.13 -0.17 -14.89
C GLU A 161 -7.33 0.25 -16.35
N LYS A 162 -8.32 1.11 -16.61
CA LYS A 162 -8.64 1.62 -17.94
C LYS A 162 -7.51 2.50 -18.46
N GLU A 163 -7.13 2.27 -19.71
CA GLU A 163 -6.01 2.95 -20.36
C GLU A 163 -6.14 4.47 -20.37
N GLU A 164 -7.36 5.00 -20.58
CA GLU A 164 -7.63 6.44 -20.53
C GLU A 164 -7.27 7.09 -19.18
N HIS A 165 -7.38 6.34 -18.08
CA HIS A 165 -7.09 6.84 -16.75
C HIS A 165 -5.62 6.71 -16.39
N LEU A 166 -4.99 5.59 -16.78
CA LEU A 166 -3.55 5.40 -16.63
C LEU A 166 -2.76 6.45 -17.42
N LEU A 167 -3.21 6.76 -18.65
CA LEU A 167 -2.60 7.80 -19.48
C LEU A 167 -2.72 9.18 -18.84
N LYS A 168 -3.91 9.59 -18.37
CA LYS A 168 -4.09 10.87 -17.67
C LYS A 168 -3.25 10.97 -16.39
N ALA A 169 -3.09 9.86 -15.68
CA ALA A 169 -2.23 9.81 -14.50
C ALA A 169 -0.78 10.05 -14.89
N PHE A 170 -0.32 9.40 -15.96
CA PHE A 170 1.02 9.58 -16.51
C PHE A 170 1.26 11.02 -16.96
N GLU A 171 0.36 11.60 -17.75
CA GLU A 171 0.41 13.01 -18.21
C GLU A 171 0.39 14.03 -17.07
N TYR A 172 -0.15 13.68 -15.90
CA TYR A 172 -0.05 14.56 -14.74
C TYR A 172 1.39 14.67 -14.22
N PHE A 173 2.14 13.57 -14.28
CA PHE A 173 3.55 13.54 -13.89
C PHE A 173 4.45 14.09 -15.00
N ASP A 174 4.27 13.64 -16.24
CA ASP A 174 4.99 14.10 -17.44
C ASP A 174 4.49 15.50 -17.87
N LYS A 175 5.12 16.54 -17.33
CA LYS A 175 4.73 17.95 -17.52
C LYS A 175 5.18 18.49 -18.86
N ASP A 176 6.31 18.01 -19.37
CA ASP A 176 6.85 18.45 -20.65
C ASP A 176 6.31 17.63 -21.84
N HIS A 177 5.52 16.60 -21.58
CA HIS A 177 4.95 15.68 -22.57
C HIS A 177 6.03 14.98 -23.39
N SER A 178 7.17 14.69 -22.77
CA SER A 178 8.28 13.98 -23.40
C SER A 178 7.99 12.49 -23.60
N GLY A 179 6.94 11.94 -22.96
CA GLY A 179 6.64 10.51 -22.92
C GLY A 179 7.41 9.77 -21.82
N TYR A 180 8.11 10.50 -20.95
CA TYR A 180 8.88 9.95 -19.83
C TYR A 180 8.66 10.81 -18.60
N ILE A 181 8.43 10.20 -17.44
CA ILE A 181 8.44 10.92 -16.17
C ILE A 181 9.90 11.05 -15.74
N THR A 182 10.43 12.25 -15.80
CA THR A 182 11.80 12.53 -15.35
C THR A 182 11.87 12.60 -13.82
N ARG A 183 13.10 12.46 -13.29
CA ARG A 183 13.38 12.62 -11.86
C ARG A 183 12.83 13.93 -11.30
N ASP A 184 13.00 15.04 -12.01
CA ASP A 184 12.60 16.37 -11.55
C ASP A 184 11.07 16.51 -11.52
N GLU A 185 10.38 15.95 -12.50
CA GLU A 185 8.93 15.90 -12.56
C GLU A 185 8.34 15.02 -11.46
N LEU A 186 8.91 13.84 -11.26
CA LEU A 186 8.54 12.94 -10.17
C LEU A 186 8.72 13.63 -8.81
N LYS A 187 9.88 14.27 -8.61
CA LYS A 187 10.17 15.04 -7.40
C LYS A 187 9.19 16.17 -7.20
N HIS A 188 8.87 16.92 -8.25
CA HIS A 188 7.92 18.02 -8.18
C HIS A 188 6.52 17.52 -7.78
N ALA A 189 6.01 16.50 -8.47
CA ALA A 189 4.70 15.93 -8.21
C ALA A 189 4.60 15.34 -6.78
N MET A 190 5.62 14.61 -6.33
CA MET A 190 5.62 14.02 -4.99
C MET A 190 5.85 15.07 -3.88
N SER A 191 6.57 16.15 -4.15
CA SER A 191 6.78 17.25 -3.20
C SER A 191 5.49 17.98 -2.84
N GLN A 192 4.54 18.09 -3.78
CA GLN A 192 3.22 18.70 -3.52
C GLN A 192 2.44 17.98 -2.41
N TYR A 193 2.79 16.73 -2.10
CA TYR A 193 2.15 15.92 -1.07
C TYR A 193 3.06 15.62 0.11
N GLY A 194 4.19 16.34 0.25
CA GLY A 194 5.16 16.13 1.33
C GLY A 194 5.96 14.83 1.18
N MET A 195 6.05 14.28 -0.04
CA MET A 195 6.68 12.98 -0.32
C MET A 195 7.87 13.07 -1.30
N GLY A 196 8.36 14.27 -1.61
CA GLY A 196 9.39 14.50 -2.64
C GLY A 196 10.82 14.55 -2.13
N ASP A 197 11.15 13.86 -1.04
CA ASP A 197 12.53 13.77 -0.55
C ASP A 197 13.39 12.92 -1.50
N GLU A 198 14.67 13.28 -1.67
CA GLU A 198 15.60 12.61 -2.60
C GLU A 198 15.72 11.11 -2.36
N ALA A 199 15.58 10.64 -1.12
CA ALA A 199 15.61 9.22 -0.81
C ALA A 199 14.39 8.51 -1.41
N THR A 200 13.17 9.04 -1.20
CA THR A 200 11.95 8.50 -1.79
C THR A 200 12.01 8.49 -3.32
N ILE A 201 12.54 9.54 -3.96
CA ILE A 201 12.65 9.59 -5.43
C ILE A 201 13.60 8.53 -5.98
N ASN A 202 14.77 8.35 -5.36
CA ASN A 202 15.69 7.28 -5.73
C ASN A 202 15.06 5.90 -5.55
N GLU A 203 14.36 5.70 -4.42
CA GLU A 203 13.71 4.42 -4.12
C GLU A 203 12.60 4.06 -5.10
N VAL A 204 11.86 5.07 -5.61
CA VAL A 204 10.86 4.88 -6.67
C VAL A 204 11.53 4.49 -7.99
N LEU A 205 12.56 5.21 -8.41
CA LEU A 205 13.27 4.91 -9.65
C LEU A 205 13.86 3.51 -9.60
N ASP A 206 14.58 3.14 -8.53
CA ASP A 206 15.20 1.82 -8.38
C ASP A 206 14.24 0.61 -8.54
N ASP A 207 12.94 0.80 -8.31
CA ASP A 207 11.93 -0.27 -8.39
C ASP A 207 11.06 -0.23 -9.67
N VAL A 208 10.92 0.94 -10.28
CA VAL A 208 10.05 1.16 -11.46
C VAL A 208 10.87 1.21 -12.75
N ASP A 209 12.00 1.92 -12.73
CA ASP A 209 12.95 2.07 -13.83
C ASP A 209 13.69 0.73 -14.05
N THR A 210 13.16 -0.06 -14.98
CA THR A 210 13.60 -1.43 -15.27
C THR A 210 14.77 -1.43 -16.25
N ASP A 211 14.81 -0.46 -17.17
CA ASP A 211 15.89 -0.32 -18.16
C ASP A 211 17.07 0.54 -17.68
N LYS A 212 16.90 1.24 -16.54
CA LYS A 212 17.88 2.06 -15.85
C LYS A 212 18.30 3.30 -16.62
N ASP A 213 17.38 3.89 -17.39
CA ASP A 213 17.61 5.14 -18.11
C ASP A 213 17.50 6.40 -17.22
N GLY A 214 17.08 6.23 -15.95
CA GLY A 214 16.92 7.28 -14.96
C GLY A 214 15.58 8.02 -15.04
N ARG A 215 14.63 7.51 -15.82
CA ARG A 215 13.28 8.04 -16.06
C ARG A 215 12.28 6.90 -15.95
N ILE A 216 10.99 7.23 -16.03
CA ILE A 216 9.92 6.22 -16.01
C ILE A 216 9.13 6.34 -17.31
N SER A 217 9.21 5.32 -18.15
CA SER A 217 8.38 5.18 -19.35
C SER A 217 6.92 4.90 -19.01
N TYR A 218 6.01 5.08 -19.98
CA TYR A 218 4.60 4.75 -19.80
C TYR A 218 4.40 3.26 -19.48
N GLU A 219 5.15 2.37 -20.14
CA GLU A 219 5.10 0.93 -19.94
C GLU A 219 5.49 0.55 -18.50
N GLU A 220 6.56 1.16 -17.96
CA GLU A 220 7.01 0.93 -16.58
C GLU A 220 6.01 1.47 -15.56
N PHE A 221 5.44 2.64 -15.83
CA PHE A 221 4.38 3.22 -14.99
C PHE A 221 3.16 2.30 -14.94
N VAL A 222 2.70 1.80 -16.09
CA VAL A 222 1.57 0.86 -16.18
C VAL A 222 1.90 -0.46 -15.49
N ALA A 223 3.12 -0.98 -15.68
CA ALA A 223 3.58 -2.19 -15.01
C ALA A 223 3.53 -2.01 -13.48
N MET A 224 4.02 -0.89 -12.96
CA MET A 224 3.97 -0.55 -11.53
C MET A 224 2.54 -0.42 -11.00
N MET A 225 1.62 0.20 -11.75
CA MET A 225 0.20 0.26 -11.38
C MET A 225 -0.44 -1.13 -11.27
N ARG A 226 -0.03 -2.06 -12.14
CA ARG A 226 -0.52 -3.46 -12.19
C ARG A 226 0.19 -4.38 -11.18
N LYS A 227 1.44 -4.09 -10.79
CA LYS A 227 2.23 -4.87 -9.82
C LYS A 227 1.62 -4.75 -8.42
N GLY A 228 1.34 -5.89 -7.76
CA GLY A 228 0.71 -5.95 -6.43
C GLY A 228 -0.74 -6.45 -6.38
N HIS A 229 -1.33 -6.87 -7.51
CA HIS A 229 -2.67 -7.46 -7.59
C HIS A 229 -2.68 -8.98 -7.82
N THR A 230 -1.63 -9.69 -7.42
CA THR A 230 -1.50 -11.16 -7.55
C THR A 230 -1.07 -11.81 -6.26
#